data_AF-A0A817LAX6-F1
#
_entry.id   AF-A0A817LAX6-F1
#
_cell.length_a   1.000
_cell.length_b   1.000
_cell.length_c   1.000
_cell.angle_alpha   90.00
_cell.angle_beta   90.00
_cell.angle_gamma   90.00
#
_symmetry.space_group_name_H-M   'P 1'
#
loop_
_entity.id
_entity.type
_entity.pdbx_description
1 polymer ?
#
loop_
_entity_poly.entity_id
_entity_poly.type
_entity_poly.pdbx_seq_one_letter_code
_entity_poly.pdbx_strand_id
1 'polypeptide(L)'
;SIAWSFSQSDIEQFRTNLLSCNELQSKCGLYTKSIFHQHMSQALLSLLLTVLLVRSHELCRDDIISTLFYILTNDKTNNFVYFIHNYLEQSNIKTVLNDKHKHILLENYSRNETDLPSFAQNLNNFIHDYRHYITTNSP
;
A
#
# COMPACT_ATOMS: atom_id res chain seq x y z
N SER A 1 -13.71 1.88 26.43
CA SER A 1 -14.53 0.68 26.14
C SER A 1 -13.59 -0.44 25.71
N ILE A 2 -13.86 -1.70 26.09
CA ILE A 2 -13.00 -2.86 25.78
C ILE A 2 -12.77 -3.00 24.26
N ALA A 3 -13.78 -2.69 23.44
CA ALA A 3 -13.66 -2.63 21.99
C ALA A 3 -12.58 -1.64 21.47
N TRP A 4 -12.39 -0.50 22.14
CA TRP A 4 -11.35 0.47 21.78
C TRP A 4 -9.95 -0.05 22.09
N SER A 5 -9.78 -0.82 23.17
CA SER A 5 -8.52 -1.47 23.53
C SER A 5 -8.13 -2.58 22.55
N PHE A 6 -9.09 -3.35 22.00
CA PHE A 6 -8.83 -4.35 20.96
C PHE A 6 -8.41 -3.70 19.63
N SER A 7 -9.06 -2.60 19.22
CA SER A 7 -8.63 -1.88 18.00
C SER A 7 -7.22 -1.28 18.16
N GLN A 8 -6.87 -0.75 19.33
CA GLN A 8 -5.53 -0.23 19.61
C GLN A 8 -4.47 -1.35 19.67
N SER A 9 -4.79 -2.54 20.20
CA SER A 9 -3.82 -3.65 20.22
C SER A 9 -3.46 -4.15 18.82
N ASP A 10 -4.42 -4.18 17.91
CA ASP A 10 -4.18 -4.62 16.53
C ASP A 10 -3.26 -3.63 15.78
N ILE A 11 -3.40 -2.34 16.07
CA ILE A 11 -2.59 -1.27 15.48
C ILE A 11 -1.15 -1.29 16.01
N GLU A 12 -0.96 -1.44 17.33
CA GLU A 12 0.36 -1.56 17.91
C GLU A 12 1.06 -2.87 17.48
N GLN A 13 0.31 -3.96 17.31
CA GLN A 13 0.84 -5.20 16.75
C GLN A 13 1.26 -5.02 15.28
N PHE A 14 0.42 -4.35 14.46
CA PHE A 14 0.78 -4.02 13.08
C PHE A 14 2.05 -3.18 13.02
N ARG A 15 2.16 -2.14 13.86
CA ARG A 15 3.34 -1.29 13.97
C ARG A 15 4.58 -2.08 14.34
N THR A 16 4.49 -2.94 15.34
CA THR A 16 5.59 -3.81 15.77
C THR A 16 6.04 -4.72 14.64
N ASN A 17 5.10 -5.29 13.89
CA ASN A 17 5.39 -6.14 12.74
C ASN A 17 6.09 -5.35 11.61
N LEU A 18 5.61 -4.13 11.32
CA LEU A 18 6.21 -3.25 10.32
C LEU A 18 7.64 -2.84 10.69
N LEU A 19 7.85 -2.44 11.95
CA LEU A 19 9.19 -2.12 12.49
C LEU A 19 10.12 -3.32 12.39
N SER A 20 9.63 -4.53 12.72
CA SER A 20 10.41 -5.77 12.60
C SER A 20 10.81 -6.05 11.14
N CYS A 21 9.93 -5.80 10.18
CA CYS A 21 10.25 -5.92 8.76
C CYS A 21 11.31 -4.89 8.34
N ASN A 22 11.21 -3.65 8.80
CA ASN A 22 12.18 -2.59 8.53
C ASN A 22 13.55 -2.89 9.16
N GLU A 23 13.57 -3.46 10.37
CA GLU A 23 14.81 -3.96 10.99
C GLU A 23 15.43 -5.11 10.18
N LEU A 24 14.63 -6.08 9.74
CA LEU A 24 15.12 -7.17 8.87
C LEU A 24 15.65 -6.62 7.55
N GLN A 25 14.99 -5.62 6.98
CA GLN A 25 15.49 -4.90 5.81
C GLN A 25 16.85 -4.28 6.09
N SER A 26 17.01 -3.53 7.19
CA SER A 26 18.29 -2.90 7.55
C SER A 26 19.40 -3.91 7.85
N LYS A 27 19.08 -5.03 8.52
CA LYS A 27 20.07 -6.02 8.98
C LYS A 27 20.50 -6.97 7.87
N CYS A 28 19.60 -7.35 6.96
CA CYS A 28 19.87 -8.42 6.00
C CYS A 28 19.28 -8.22 4.59
N GLY A 29 18.77 -7.03 4.27
CA GLY A 29 18.21 -6.71 2.95
C GLY A 29 16.99 -7.58 2.62
N LEU A 30 16.05 -7.77 3.56
CA LEU A 30 14.85 -8.59 3.37
C LEU A 30 14.16 -8.37 2.00
N TYR A 31 13.94 -7.11 1.62
CA TYR A 31 13.25 -6.69 0.40
C TYR A 31 14.09 -6.86 -0.87
N THR A 32 15.35 -7.31 -0.79
CA THR A 32 16.15 -7.68 -1.97
C THR A 32 16.15 -9.20 -2.20
N LYS A 33 15.54 -9.99 -1.31
CA LYS A 33 15.57 -11.45 -1.38
C LYS A 33 14.46 -11.96 -2.28
N SER A 34 14.80 -12.79 -3.26
CA SER A 34 13.82 -13.43 -4.16
C SER A 34 12.71 -14.19 -3.43
N ILE A 35 13.05 -14.89 -2.35
CA ILE A 35 12.09 -15.65 -1.54
C ILE A 35 11.01 -14.74 -0.92
N PHE A 36 11.37 -13.50 -0.55
CA PHE A 36 10.41 -12.52 -0.04
C PHE A 36 9.44 -12.08 -1.15
N HIS A 37 9.96 -11.80 -2.35
CA HIS A 37 9.12 -11.44 -3.50
C HIS A 37 8.19 -12.58 -3.93
N GLN A 38 8.65 -13.82 -3.86
CA GLN A 38 7.87 -14.99 -4.28
C GLN A 38 6.73 -15.32 -3.31
N HIS A 39 6.90 -15.11 -2.01
CA HIS A 39 5.97 -15.62 -1.00
C HIS A 39 5.24 -14.56 -0.18
N MET A 40 5.79 -13.34 -0.05
CA MET A 40 5.30 -12.35 0.91
C MET A 40 5.01 -10.98 0.32
N SER A 41 5.73 -10.53 -0.72
CA SER A 41 5.63 -9.15 -1.21
C SER A 41 4.22 -8.75 -1.60
N GLN A 42 3.51 -9.55 -2.40
CA GLN A 42 2.18 -9.21 -2.89
C GLN A 42 1.16 -9.04 -1.76
N ALA A 43 1.19 -9.94 -0.77
CA ALA A 43 0.31 -9.88 0.39
C ALA A 43 0.62 -8.66 1.27
N LEU A 44 1.91 -8.39 1.50
CA LEU A 44 2.34 -7.24 2.28
C LEU A 44 2.00 -5.91 1.58
N LEU A 45 2.33 -5.77 0.30
CA LEU A 45 2.00 -4.58 -0.50
C LEU A 45 0.49 -4.28 -0.47
N SER A 46 -0.34 -5.30 -0.68
CA SER A 46 -1.80 -5.17 -0.66
C SER A 46 -2.31 -4.76 0.72
N LEU A 47 -1.78 -5.34 1.79
CA LEU A 47 -2.11 -4.96 3.17
C LEU A 47 -1.75 -3.49 3.45
N LEU A 48 -0.52 -3.10 3.15
CA LEU A 48 0.00 -1.74 3.36
C LEU A 48 -0.83 -0.70 2.60
N LEU A 49 -1.16 -0.96 1.33
CA LEU A 49 -2.01 -0.06 0.55
C LEU A 49 -3.43 0.00 1.10
N THR A 50 -4.01 -1.12 1.52
CA THR A 50 -5.35 -1.16 2.13
C THR A 50 -5.39 -0.33 3.42
N VAL A 51 -4.38 -0.47 4.29
CA VAL A 51 -4.23 0.35 5.50
C VAL A 51 -4.15 1.83 5.14
N LEU A 52 -3.37 2.17 4.10
CA LEU A 52 -3.28 3.54 3.59
C LEU A 52 -4.59 4.07 3.01
N LEU A 53 -5.52 3.23 2.53
CA LEU A 53 -6.79 3.61 1.91
C LEU A 53 -7.93 3.75 2.93
N VAL A 54 -8.06 2.85 3.92
CA VAL A 54 -9.20 2.80 4.88
C VAL A 54 -9.12 3.88 5.99
N ARG A 55 -7.91 4.32 6.40
CA ARG A 55 -7.58 5.24 7.52
C ARG A 55 -7.93 4.80 8.95
N SER A 56 -6.88 4.56 9.73
CA SER A 56 -6.42 5.30 10.93
C SER A 56 -5.13 4.58 11.33
N HIS A 57 -3.95 5.19 11.24
CA HIS A 57 -3.50 6.39 11.94
C HIS A 57 -2.48 7.16 11.08
N GLU A 58 -2.26 8.45 11.33
CA GLU A 58 -1.01 9.11 10.89
C GLU A 58 0.23 8.38 11.42
N LEU A 59 0.08 7.66 12.53
CA LEU A 59 1.09 6.76 13.07
C LEU A 59 1.47 5.72 12.01
N CYS A 60 2.75 5.71 11.66
CA CYS A 60 3.39 4.84 10.67
C CYS A 60 3.03 5.10 9.21
N ARG A 61 2.35 6.19 8.86
CA ARG A 61 2.11 6.49 7.43
C ARG A 61 3.42 6.61 6.64
N ASP A 62 4.38 7.34 7.17
CA ASP A 62 5.68 7.53 6.50
C ASP A 62 6.48 6.21 6.46
N ASP A 63 6.40 5.40 7.52
CA ASP A 63 6.98 4.06 7.54
C ASP A 63 6.34 3.17 6.46
N ILE A 64 5.02 3.18 6.32
CA ILE A 64 4.32 2.39 5.30
C ILE A 64 4.69 2.86 3.90
N ILE A 65 4.72 4.17 3.64
CA ILE A 65 5.07 4.73 2.33
C ILE A 65 6.50 4.36 1.96
N SER A 66 7.45 4.49 2.90
CA SER A 66 8.84 4.11 2.68
C SER A 66 8.99 2.60 2.46
N THR A 67 8.29 1.76 3.23
CA THR A 67 8.29 0.30 3.03
C THR A 67 7.72 -0.08 1.65
N LEU A 68 6.60 0.52 1.23
CA LEU A 68 6.04 0.31 -0.12
C LEU A 68 7.05 0.66 -1.20
N PHE A 69 7.68 1.83 -1.09
CA PHE A 69 8.72 2.27 -2.02
C PHE A 69 9.85 1.24 -2.08
N TYR A 70 10.45 0.88 -0.94
CA TYR A 70 11.57 -0.06 -0.93
C TYR A 70 11.22 -1.44 -1.48
N ILE A 71 10.02 -1.97 -1.21
CA ILE A 71 9.61 -3.25 -1.79
C ILE A 71 9.48 -3.13 -3.31
N LEU A 72 8.76 -2.13 -3.81
CA LEU A 72 8.48 -1.96 -5.25
C LEU A 72 9.72 -1.60 -6.06
N THR A 73 10.68 -0.85 -5.49
CA THR A 73 11.93 -0.50 -6.18
C THR A 73 12.91 -1.68 -6.22
N ASN A 74 12.85 -2.61 -5.27
CA ASN A 74 13.70 -3.81 -5.26
C ASN A 74 13.06 -5.02 -5.96
N ASP A 75 11.74 -5.00 -6.19
CA ASP A 75 11.03 -6.04 -6.92
C ASP A 75 11.09 -5.81 -8.44
N LYS A 76 11.93 -6.58 -9.13
CA LYS A 76 12.07 -6.50 -10.60
C LYS A 76 10.81 -6.93 -11.36
N THR A 77 9.89 -7.64 -10.70
CA THR A 77 8.70 -8.23 -11.32
C THR A 77 7.43 -7.46 -10.99
N ASN A 78 7.42 -6.70 -9.90
CA ASN A 78 6.23 -6.04 -9.37
C ASN A 78 6.49 -4.54 -9.13
N ASN A 79 6.59 -3.77 -10.22
CA ASN A 79 6.71 -2.32 -10.12
C ASN A 79 5.38 -1.67 -9.68
N PHE A 80 5.41 -0.38 -9.32
CA PHE A 80 4.23 0.32 -8.79
C PHE A 80 3.01 0.22 -9.71
N VAL A 81 3.21 0.40 -11.01
CA VAL A 81 2.11 0.35 -12.01
C VAL A 81 1.47 -1.03 -12.05
N TYR A 82 2.27 -2.09 -12.14
CA TYR A 82 1.78 -3.47 -12.17
C TYR A 82 1.07 -3.83 -10.85
N PHE A 83 1.62 -3.39 -9.72
CA PHE A 83 1.02 -3.57 -8.41
C PHE A 83 -0.36 -2.89 -8.32
N ILE A 84 -0.48 -1.61 -8.69
CA ILE A 84 -1.74 -0.87 -8.63
C ILE A 84 -2.79 -1.49 -9.56
N HIS A 85 -2.40 -1.90 -10.77
CA HIS A 85 -3.28 -2.63 -11.68
C HIS A 85 -3.85 -3.89 -11.04
N ASN A 86 -2.98 -4.74 -10.50
CA ASN A 86 -3.41 -5.98 -9.85
C ASN A 86 -4.26 -5.72 -8.61
N TYR A 87 -3.96 -4.66 -7.85
CA TYR A 87 -4.73 -4.27 -6.68
C TYR A 87 -6.15 -3.84 -7.04
N LEU A 88 -6.32 -2.98 -8.06
CA LEU A 88 -7.64 -2.51 -8.50
C LEU A 88 -8.49 -3.63 -9.11
N GLU A 89 -7.86 -4.69 -9.62
CA GLU A 89 -8.55 -5.86 -10.16
C GLU A 89 -9.02 -6.88 -9.12
N GLN A 90 -8.65 -6.71 -7.84
CA GLN A 90 -9.13 -7.57 -6.75
C GLN A 90 -10.65 -7.44 -6.60
N SER A 91 -11.31 -8.56 -6.28
CA SER A 91 -12.78 -8.68 -6.25
C SER A 91 -13.45 -7.77 -5.22
N ASN A 92 -12.81 -7.55 -4.07
CA ASN A 92 -13.22 -6.61 -3.04
C ASN A 92 -13.13 -5.14 -3.48
N ILE A 93 -12.27 -4.81 -4.44
CA ILE A 93 -12.15 -3.45 -4.99
C ILE A 93 -13.14 -3.24 -6.13
N LYS A 94 -13.42 -4.29 -6.92
CA LYS A 94 -14.44 -4.30 -8.00
C LYS A 94 -15.84 -3.92 -7.53
N THR A 95 -16.19 -4.21 -6.28
CA THR A 95 -17.50 -3.85 -5.72
C THR A 95 -17.62 -2.38 -5.33
N VAL A 96 -16.50 -1.67 -5.19
CA VAL A 96 -16.46 -0.28 -4.72
C VAL A 96 -16.16 0.71 -5.85
N LEU A 97 -15.36 0.30 -6.83
CA LEU A 97 -15.01 1.13 -8.00
C LEU A 97 -15.50 0.49 -9.30
N ASN A 98 -16.20 1.29 -10.12
CA ASN A 98 -16.53 0.91 -11.49
C ASN A 98 -15.31 0.96 -12.43
N ASP A 99 -15.44 0.35 -13.61
CA ASP A 99 -14.35 0.23 -14.59
C ASP A 99 -13.81 1.58 -15.07
N LYS A 100 -14.67 2.61 -15.14
CA LYS A 100 -14.26 3.96 -15.54
C LYS A 100 -13.32 4.59 -14.50
N HIS A 101 -13.64 4.51 -13.21
CA HIS A 101 -12.79 5.05 -12.14
C HIS A 101 -11.44 4.33 -12.08
N LYS A 102 -11.44 3.01 -12.24
CA LYS A 102 -10.20 2.24 -12.32
C LYS A 102 -9.33 2.66 -13.50
N HIS A 103 -9.93 2.85 -14.67
CA HIS A 103 -9.20 3.28 -15.85
C HIS A 103 -8.52 4.64 -15.62
N ILE A 104 -9.25 5.61 -15.07
CA ILE A 104 -8.71 6.94 -14.76
C ILE A 104 -7.57 6.86 -13.73
N LEU A 105 -7.74 6.07 -12.66
CA LEU A 105 -6.68 5.85 -11.68
C LEU A 105 -5.43 5.22 -12.32
N LEU A 106 -5.60 4.23 -13.18
CA LEU A 106 -4.47 3.58 -13.85
C LEU A 106 -3.74 4.51 -14.81
N GLU A 107 -4.48 5.34 -15.53
CA GLU A 107 -3.91 6.33 -16.46
C GLU A 107 -3.10 7.39 -15.69
N ASN A 108 -3.70 7.99 -14.66
CA ASN A 108 -3.09 9.05 -13.87
C ASN A 108 -1.86 8.60 -13.06
N TYR A 109 -1.85 7.34 -12.61
CA TYR A 109 -0.81 6.80 -11.72
C TYR A 109 0.08 5.75 -12.39
N SER A 110 0.23 5.85 -13.72
CA SER A 110 1.03 4.96 -14.59
C SER A 110 2.56 5.18 -14.54
N ARG A 111 3.06 5.98 -13.59
CA ARG A 111 4.49 6.33 -13.49
C ARG A 111 5.19 5.56 -12.39
N ASN A 112 6.38 5.05 -12.71
CA ASN A 112 7.31 4.48 -11.74
C ASN A 112 8.26 5.57 -11.27
N GLU A 113 8.04 6.06 -10.06
CA GLU A 113 8.91 7.06 -9.42
C GLU A 113 10.20 6.40 -8.91
N THR A 114 11.34 7.08 -9.08
CA THR A 114 12.67 6.55 -8.73
C THR A 114 13.19 7.04 -7.39
N ASP A 115 12.56 8.06 -6.82
CA ASP A 115 12.88 8.63 -5.51
C ASP A 115 11.67 8.61 -4.57
N LEU A 116 11.95 8.50 -3.27
CA LEU A 116 10.93 8.41 -2.25
C LEU A 116 10.00 9.64 -2.18
N PRO A 117 10.49 10.90 -2.26
CA PRO A 117 9.62 12.07 -2.30
C PRO A 117 8.60 12.05 -3.44
N SER A 118 9.04 11.80 -4.67
CA SER A 118 8.15 11.75 -5.84
C SER A 118 7.16 10.60 -5.73
N PHE A 119 7.63 9.42 -5.29
CA PHE A 119 6.77 8.27 -5.01
C PHE A 119 5.69 8.58 -3.97
N ALA A 120 6.08 9.19 -2.85
CA ALA A 120 5.18 9.53 -1.77
C ALA A 120 4.11 10.52 -2.25
N GLN A 121 4.50 11.53 -3.04
CA GLN A 121 3.55 12.47 -3.63
C GLN A 121 2.56 11.76 -4.57
N ASN A 122 3.06 10.92 -5.47
CA ASN A 122 2.25 10.19 -6.44
C ASN A 122 1.25 9.25 -5.73
N LEU A 123 1.72 8.49 -4.74
CA LEU A 123 0.89 7.60 -3.92
C LEU A 123 -0.18 8.37 -3.12
N ASN A 124 0.16 9.54 -2.59
CA ASN A 124 -0.78 10.36 -1.84
C ASN A 124 -1.89 10.94 -2.71
N ASN A 125 -1.55 11.35 -3.94
CA ASN A 125 -2.51 11.76 -4.94
C ASN A 125 -3.43 10.58 -5.30
N PHE A 126 -2.86 9.38 -5.55
CA PHE A 126 -3.65 8.16 -5.81
C PHE A 126 -4.65 7.87 -4.69
N ILE A 127 -4.19 7.91 -3.44
CA ILE A 127 -5.03 7.67 -2.26
C ILE A 127 -6.15 8.72 -2.17
N HIS A 128 -5.86 9.98 -2.51
CA HIS A 128 -6.84 11.06 -2.51
C HIS A 128 -7.93 10.80 -3.56
N ASP A 129 -7.55 10.53 -4.80
CA ASP A 129 -8.48 10.28 -5.92
C ASP A 129 -9.31 9.02 -5.69
N TYR A 130 -8.66 7.94 -5.24
CA TYR A 130 -9.34 6.70 -4.86
C TYR A 130 -10.45 6.99 -3.85
N ARG A 131 -10.13 7.76 -2.79
CA ARG A 131 -11.11 8.12 -1.76
C ARG A 131 -12.22 9.01 -2.30
N HIS A 132 -11.90 9.93 -3.19
CA HIS A 132 -12.90 10.75 -3.83
C HIS A 132 -13.91 9.88 -4.58
N TYR A 133 -13.44 8.93 -5.41
CA TYR A 133 -14.32 8.05 -6.18
C TYR A 133 -15.20 7.16 -5.31
N ILE A 134 -14.68 6.56 -4.23
CA ILE A 134 -15.53 5.74 -3.34
C ILE A 134 -16.61 6.58 -2.64
N THR A 135 -16.32 7.84 -2.29
CA THR A 135 -17.33 8.73 -1.66
C THR A 135 -18.39 9.20 -2.64
N THR A 136 -18.04 9.46 -3.90
CA THR A 136 -19.01 9.87 -4.93
C THR A 136 -19.86 8.71 -5.46
N ASN A 137 -19.44 7.45 -5.26
CA ASN A 137 -20.24 6.26 -5.57
C ASN A 137 -21.02 5.72 -4.35
N SER A 138 -20.97 6.40 -3.19
CA SER A 138 -21.82 6.03 -2.06
C SER A 138 -23.27 6.41 -2.41
N PRO A 139 -24.23 5.46 -2.34
CA PRO A 139 -25.63 5.70 -2.68
C PRO A 139 -26.30 6.77 -1.78
#